data_AF-A0A2N7TP47-F1
#
_entry.id   AF-A0A2N7TP47-F1
#
_cell.length_a   1.000
_cell.length_b   1.000
_cell.length_c   1.000
_cell.angle_alpha   90.00
_cell.angle_beta   90.00
_cell.angle_gamma   90.00
#
_symmetry.space_group_name_H-M   'P 1'
#
loop_
_entity.id
_entity.type
_entity.pdbx_description
1 polymer ?
#
loop_
_entity_poly.entity_id
_entity_poly.type
_entity_poly.pdbx_seq_one_letter_code
_entity_poly.pdbx_strand_id
1 'polypeptide(L)'
;MKSRAAVALAAGQPLELTEIDVEGPRAGEVLVRIAATSVCHTDAFTLSGADPEGLFPSVLGHEGAGVVEEVGEGVTSLKPGDHVIPLYTAECGKCKFCLSGKTNLCQSVRATQGQGLMPDGTSRFSLDGQMLH
;
A
#
# COMPACT_ATOMS: atom_id res chain seq x y z
N MET A 1 -3.59 5.32 -14.63
CA MET A 1 -3.67 4.12 -15.50
C MET A 1 -4.77 3.20 -14.99
N LYS A 2 -5.26 2.29 -15.83
CA LYS A 2 -6.20 1.25 -15.39
C LYS A 2 -5.44 0.00 -14.95
N SER A 3 -5.92 -0.67 -13.90
CA SER A 3 -5.37 -1.94 -13.43
C SER A 3 -6.47 -2.84 -12.90
N ARG A 4 -6.34 -4.15 -13.14
CA ARG A 4 -7.20 -5.15 -12.50
C ARG A 4 -6.81 -5.30 -11.03
N ALA A 5 -7.79 -5.27 -10.13
CA ALA A 5 -7.61 -5.43 -8.69
C ALA A 5 -8.72 -6.30 -8.08
N ALA A 6 -8.45 -6.86 -6.90
CA ALA A 6 -9.45 -7.48 -6.05
C ALA A 6 -9.86 -6.46 -4.97
N VAL A 7 -11.08 -5.95 -5.06
CA VAL A 7 -11.56 -4.85 -4.20
C VAL A 7 -12.46 -5.42 -3.11
N ALA A 8 -12.18 -5.05 -1.87
CA ALA A 8 -13.06 -5.29 -0.73
C ALA A 8 -14.06 -4.14 -0.63
N LEU A 9 -15.29 -4.32 -1.13
CA LEU A 9 -16.30 -3.26 -1.10
C LEU A 9 -16.88 -3.03 0.29
N ALA A 10 -17.01 -4.09 1.10
CA ALA A 10 -17.52 -4.05 2.46
C ALA A 10 -17.01 -5.22 3.29
N ALA A 11 -17.04 -5.06 4.62
CA ALA A 11 -16.67 -6.10 5.56
C ALA A 11 -17.49 -7.39 5.35
N GLY A 12 -16.79 -8.54 5.40
CA GLY A 12 -17.34 -9.88 5.30
C GLY A 12 -17.84 -10.27 3.91
N GLN A 13 -17.74 -9.39 2.91
CA GLN A 13 -18.15 -9.70 1.54
C GLN A 13 -17.00 -10.35 0.74
N PRO A 14 -17.30 -11.19 -0.27
CA PRO A 14 -16.30 -11.65 -1.21
C PRO A 14 -15.60 -10.48 -1.91
N LEU A 15 -14.32 -10.64 -2.24
CA LEU A 15 -13.59 -9.66 -3.04
C LEU A 15 -14.17 -9.61 -4.47
N GLU A 16 -14.32 -8.41 -5.02
CA GLU A 16 -14.73 -8.21 -6.40
C GLU A 16 -13.53 -7.96 -7.30
N LEU A 17 -13.40 -8.76 -8.36
CA LEU A 17 -12.38 -8.56 -9.37
C LEU A 17 -12.87 -7.55 -10.39
N THR A 18 -12.33 -6.34 -10.32
CA THR A 18 -12.70 -5.21 -11.19
C THR A 18 -11.48 -4.45 -11.69
N GLU A 19 -11.69 -3.46 -12.54
CA GLU A 19 -10.67 -2.54 -13.01
C GLU A 19 -10.77 -1.21 -12.25
N ILE A 20 -9.65 -0.77 -11.66
CA ILE A 20 -9.55 0.48 -10.89
C ILE A 20 -8.65 1.48 -11.62
N ASP A 21 -8.82 2.76 -11.29
CA ASP A 21 -7.88 3.82 -11.66
C ASP A 21 -6.75 3.89 -10.62
N VAL A 22 -5.52 3.88 -11.13
CA VAL A 22 -4.27 4.02 -10.37
C VAL A 22 -3.57 5.30 -10.83
N GLU A 23 -3.41 6.28 -9.93
CA GLU A 23 -2.62 7.48 -10.18
C GLU A 23 -1.12 7.15 -10.29
N GLY A 24 -0.37 7.97 -11.04
CA GLY A 24 1.10 7.87 -11.08
C GLY A 24 1.73 8.27 -9.74
N PRO A 25 2.99 7.88 -9.49
CA PRO A 25 3.68 8.18 -8.24
C PRO A 25 3.97 9.68 -8.12
N ARG A 26 3.71 10.26 -6.95
CA ARG A 26 4.12 11.64 -6.60
C ARG A 26 5.54 11.65 -6.04
N ALA A 27 6.03 12.83 -5.64
CA ALA A 27 7.37 13.00 -5.08
C ALA A 27 7.61 12.04 -3.90
N GLY A 28 8.70 11.26 -3.97
CA GLY A 28 9.07 10.26 -2.97
C GLY A 28 8.33 8.93 -3.06
N GLU A 29 7.45 8.73 -4.05
CA GLU A 29 6.65 7.52 -4.22
C GLU A 29 7.16 6.64 -5.36
N VAL A 30 6.75 5.37 -5.35
CA VAL A 30 7.13 4.39 -6.35
C VAL A 30 5.89 3.62 -6.80
N LEU A 31 5.70 3.51 -8.11
CA LEU A 31 4.68 2.65 -8.71
C LEU A 31 5.29 1.28 -9.00
N VAL A 32 4.66 0.24 -8.47
CA VAL A 32 5.15 -1.14 -8.59
C VAL A 32 4.12 -1.99 -9.32
N ARG A 33 4.56 -2.68 -10.36
CA ARG A 33 3.77 -3.72 -11.00
C ARG A 33 3.95 -5.03 -10.23
N ILE A 34 2.92 -5.40 -9.48
CA ILE A 34 2.91 -6.62 -8.66
C ILE A 34 2.98 -7.86 -9.55
N ALA A 35 3.92 -8.75 -9.26
CA ALA A 35 4.13 -10.00 -9.99
C ALA A 35 3.51 -11.21 -9.26
N ALA A 36 3.58 -11.21 -7.92
CA ALA A 36 2.97 -12.22 -7.07
C ALA A 36 2.61 -11.63 -5.70
N THR A 37 1.57 -12.18 -5.08
CA THR A 37 1.15 -11.89 -3.71
C THR A 37 0.56 -13.14 -3.06
N SER A 38 0.75 -13.32 -1.76
CA SER A 38 0.09 -14.36 -0.96
C SER A 38 -1.15 -13.81 -0.25
N VAL A 39 -1.98 -14.72 0.27
CA VAL A 39 -3.08 -14.39 1.19
C VAL A 39 -2.59 -14.64 2.61
N CYS A 40 -2.53 -13.60 3.42
CA CYS A 40 -2.20 -13.70 4.82
C CYS A 40 -3.47 -13.81 5.68
N HIS A 41 -3.34 -14.39 6.88
CA HIS A 41 -4.43 -14.37 7.85
C HIS A 41 -4.85 -12.95 8.21
N THR A 42 -3.92 -11.99 8.28
CA THR A 42 -4.24 -10.59 8.57
C THR A 42 -5.16 -9.99 7.50
N ASP A 43 -4.93 -10.26 6.21
CA ASP A 43 -5.82 -9.77 5.15
C ASP A 43 -7.24 -10.33 5.31
N ALA A 44 -7.37 -11.62 5.66
CA ALA A 44 -8.66 -12.25 5.92
C ALA A 44 -9.34 -11.70 7.19
N PHE A 45 -8.56 -11.43 8.24
CA PHE A 45 -9.04 -10.82 9.47
C PHE A 45 -9.55 -9.39 9.23
N THR A 46 -8.81 -8.58 8.47
CA THR A 46 -9.26 -7.25 8.03
C THR A 46 -10.52 -7.35 7.18
N LEU A 47 -10.55 -8.21 6.15
CA LEU A 47 -11.74 -8.43 5.31
C LEU A 47 -12.98 -8.82 6.12
N SER A 48 -12.81 -9.57 7.22
CA SER A 48 -13.93 -9.99 8.07
C SER A 48 -14.64 -8.83 8.78
N GLY A 49 -13.99 -7.67 8.89
CA GLY A 49 -14.47 -6.52 9.67
C GLY A 49 -14.24 -6.63 11.18
N ALA A 50 -13.56 -7.69 11.64
CA ALA A 50 -13.17 -7.83 13.04
C ALA A 50 -11.91 -7.02 13.40
N ASP A 51 -11.17 -6.57 12.39
CA ASP A 51 -10.03 -5.66 12.55
C ASP A 51 -10.50 -4.21 12.75
N PRO A 52 -10.19 -3.55 13.88
CA PRO A 52 -10.52 -2.15 14.09
C PRO A 52 -9.85 -1.20 13.08
N GLU A 53 -8.78 -1.62 12.42
CA GLU A 53 -8.10 -0.85 11.36
C GLU A 53 -8.71 -1.10 9.96
N GLY A 54 -9.73 -1.96 9.84
CA GLY A 54 -10.37 -2.29 8.57
C GLY A 54 -11.15 -1.12 7.97
N LEU A 55 -10.70 -0.66 6.80
CA LEU A 55 -11.33 0.39 6.02
C LEU A 55 -11.88 -0.17 4.70
N PHE A 56 -13.06 0.31 4.31
CA PHE A 56 -13.77 -0.13 3.10
C PHE A 56 -14.40 1.08 2.40
N PRO A 57 -14.40 1.14 1.06
CA PRO A 57 -13.82 0.15 0.15
C PRO A 57 -12.29 0.23 0.09
N SER A 58 -11.60 -0.90 -0.09
CA SER A 58 -10.12 -0.95 -0.10
C SER A 58 -9.55 -2.04 -1.01
N VAL A 59 -8.27 -1.91 -1.34
CA VAL A 59 -7.46 -2.98 -1.94
C VAL A 59 -6.56 -3.56 -0.85
N LEU A 60 -6.85 -4.79 -0.43
CA LEU A 60 -6.08 -5.50 0.60
C LEU A 60 -4.82 -6.16 0.04
N GLY A 61 -3.99 -6.72 0.92
CA GLY A 61 -2.77 -7.45 0.58
C GLY A 61 -1.49 -6.68 0.95
N HIS A 62 -0.61 -7.33 1.69
CA HIS A 62 0.64 -6.74 2.16
C HIS A 62 1.87 -7.66 2.00
N GLU A 63 1.67 -8.86 1.43
CA GLU A 63 2.71 -9.85 1.21
C GLU A 63 2.91 -10.10 -0.30
N GLY A 64 3.72 -9.26 -0.95
CA GLY A 64 3.93 -9.37 -2.39
C GLY A 64 5.32 -9.00 -2.85
N ALA A 65 5.60 -9.30 -4.11
CA ALA A 65 6.80 -8.88 -4.81
C ALA A 65 6.44 -8.42 -6.22
N GLY A 66 7.20 -7.46 -6.73
CA GLY A 66 6.93 -6.86 -8.02
C GLY A 66 8.15 -6.21 -8.63
N VAL A 67 7.91 -5.49 -9.71
CA VAL A 67 8.92 -4.74 -10.44
C VAL A 67 8.54 -3.27 -10.41
N VAL A 68 9.50 -2.40 -10.11
CA VAL A 68 9.30 -0.96 -10.19
C VAL A 68 8.97 -0.58 -11.63
N GLU A 69 7.83 0.07 -11.83
CA GLU A 69 7.36 0.54 -13.14
C GLU A 69 7.75 2.01 -13.33
N GLU A 70 7.54 2.84 -12.30
CA GLU A 70 7.83 4.27 -12.31
C GLU A 70 8.27 4.75 -10.92
N VAL A 71 9.11 5.79 -10.87
CA VAL A 71 9.52 6.46 -9.63
C VAL A 71 9.15 7.93 -9.70
N GLY A 72 8.63 8.48 -8.61
CA GLY A 72 8.34 9.89 -8.49
C GLY A 72 9.59 10.74 -8.22
N GLU A 73 9.41 12.07 -8.25
CA GLU A 73 10.49 13.03 -8.02
C GLU A 73 11.21 12.77 -6.68
N GLY A 74 12.54 12.84 -6.67
CA GLY A 74 13.36 12.72 -5.46
C GLY A 74 13.63 11.29 -4.98
N VAL A 75 13.03 10.27 -5.60
CA VAL A 75 13.42 8.87 -5.36
C VAL A 75 14.82 8.63 -5.94
N THR A 76 15.74 8.18 -5.10
CA THR A 76 17.15 7.94 -5.48
C THR A 76 17.63 6.52 -5.18
N SER A 77 16.88 5.77 -4.37
CA SER A 77 17.22 4.41 -3.94
C SER A 77 16.72 3.31 -4.88
N LEU A 78 15.83 3.64 -5.81
CA LEU A 78 15.16 2.71 -6.72
C LEU A 78 15.05 3.31 -8.12
N LYS A 79 14.91 2.46 -9.14
CA LYS A 79 14.64 2.85 -10.53
C LYS A 79 13.72 1.84 -11.23
N PRO A 80 13.07 2.22 -12.35
CA PRO A 80 12.31 1.29 -13.17
C PRO A 80 13.11 0.02 -13.51
N GLY A 81 12.45 -1.14 -13.38
CA GLY A 81 13.05 -2.46 -13.59
C GLY A 81 13.62 -3.13 -12.33
N ASP A 82 13.79 -2.42 -11.22
CA ASP A 82 14.22 -3.04 -9.97
C ASP A 82 13.15 -4.00 -9.42
N HIS A 83 13.57 -5.16 -8.92
CA HIS A 83 12.69 -6.10 -8.22
C HIS A 83 12.59 -5.69 -6.75
N VAL A 84 11.36 -5.59 -6.24
CA VAL A 84 11.10 -5.04 -4.90
C VAL A 84 10.06 -5.87 -4.15
N ILE A 85 10.17 -5.81 -2.82
CA ILE A 85 9.16 -6.29 -1.87
C ILE A 85 8.62 -5.05 -1.15
N PRO A 86 7.32 -4.73 -1.26
CA PRO A 86 6.71 -3.66 -0.47
C PRO A 86 6.82 -3.97 1.03
N LEU A 87 7.13 -2.95 1.83
CA LEU A 87 7.21 -3.09 3.28
C LEU A 87 5.96 -2.51 3.93
N TYR A 88 5.17 -3.34 4.59
CA TYR A 88 4.00 -2.87 5.36
C TYR A 88 4.41 -2.03 6.59
N THR A 89 5.67 -2.13 7.02
CA THR A 89 6.30 -1.26 8.02
C THR A 89 7.46 -0.51 7.37
N ALA A 90 7.43 0.82 7.41
CA ALA A 90 8.45 1.66 6.78
C ALA A 90 9.82 1.59 7.51
N GLU A 91 10.88 2.00 6.82
CA GLU A 91 12.21 2.24 7.39
C GLU A 91 12.86 3.48 6.75
N CYS A 92 12.68 4.66 7.35
CA CYS A 92 13.16 5.91 6.75
C CYS A 92 14.67 6.16 6.92
N GLY A 93 15.39 5.34 7.69
CA GLY A 93 16.84 5.48 7.94
C GLY A 93 17.28 6.72 8.70
N LYS A 94 16.38 7.64 9.07
CA LYS A 94 16.72 8.95 9.67
C LYS A 94 16.01 9.30 10.98
N CYS A 95 14.90 8.65 11.31
CA CYS A 95 14.19 8.92 12.57
C CYS A 95 14.91 8.26 13.76
N LYS A 96 14.61 8.75 14.99
CA LYS A 96 15.19 8.21 16.23
C LYS A 96 15.03 6.69 16.33
N PHE A 97 13.92 6.14 15.85
CA PHE A 97 13.61 4.71 15.98
C PHE A 97 14.46 3.87 15.02
N CYS A 98 14.54 4.24 13.74
CA CYS A 98 15.42 3.58 12.77
C CYS A 98 16.90 3.60 13.20
N LEU A 99 17.36 4.71 13.78
CA LEU A 99 18.76 4.84 14.23
C LEU A 99 19.05 4.16 15.58
N SER A 100 18.03 3.68 16.29
CA SER A 100 18.18 3.25 17.68
C SER A 100 18.84 1.88 17.87
N GLY A 101 18.76 1.00 16.87
CA GLY A 101 19.12 -0.42 17.00
C GLY A 101 18.23 -1.22 17.98
N LYS A 102 17.13 -0.64 18.47
CA LYS A 102 16.25 -1.25 19.49
C LYS A 102 14.87 -1.62 18.97
N THR A 103 14.47 -1.07 17.83
CA THR A 103 13.14 -1.26 17.25
C THR A 103 13.15 -1.01 15.74
N ASN A 104 12.24 -1.65 15.02
CA ASN A 104 11.98 -1.44 13.59
C ASN A 104 10.77 -0.53 13.33
N LEU A 105 10.20 0.06 14.38
CA LEU A 105 8.94 0.78 14.37
C LEU A 105 9.10 2.24 13.88
N CYS A 106 9.40 2.43 12.60
CA CYS A 106 9.69 3.75 12.03
C CYS A 106 8.61 4.80 12.35
N GLN A 107 9.04 6.04 12.58
CA GLN A 107 8.17 7.15 12.94
C GLN A 107 7.62 7.92 11.74
N SER A 108 8.17 7.75 10.53
CA SER A 108 7.85 8.60 9.37
C SER A 108 6.44 8.41 8.83
N VAL A 109 5.82 7.25 9.07
CA VAL A 109 4.47 6.91 8.57
C VAL A 109 3.46 6.76 9.70
N ARG A 110 3.83 7.09 10.95
CA ARG A 110 2.97 6.86 12.12
C ARG A 110 1.69 7.67 12.11
N ALA A 111 1.69 8.84 11.50
CA ALA A 111 0.51 9.70 11.42
C ALA A 111 -0.57 9.13 10.47
N THR A 112 -0.18 8.39 9.43
CA THR A 112 -1.08 7.84 8.42
C THR A 112 -1.26 6.32 8.51
N GLN A 113 -0.54 5.66 9.42
CA GLN A 113 -0.68 4.24 9.67
C GLN A 113 -2.13 3.90 10.06
N GLY A 114 -2.71 2.91 9.38
CA GLY A 114 -4.10 2.49 9.60
C GLY A 114 -5.17 3.41 8.98
N GLN A 115 -4.79 4.44 8.22
CA GLN A 115 -5.75 5.37 7.59
C GLN A 115 -6.10 5.03 6.13
N GLY A 116 -5.41 4.06 5.51
CA GLY A 116 -5.61 3.70 4.10
C GLY A 116 -5.21 4.84 3.14
N LEU A 117 -4.11 5.53 3.47
CA LEU A 117 -3.66 6.72 2.74
C LEU A 117 -2.14 6.75 2.63
N MET A 118 -1.66 7.39 1.57
CA MET A 118 -0.25 7.77 1.44
C MET A 118 0.11 8.83 2.51
N PRO A 119 1.41 9.06 2.80
CA PRO A 119 1.84 10.05 3.80
C PRO A 119 1.33 11.49 3.56
N ASP A 120 0.90 11.81 2.34
CA ASP A 120 0.28 13.09 1.98
C ASP A 120 -1.22 13.17 2.29
N GLY A 121 -1.81 12.12 2.88
CA GLY A 121 -3.22 12.08 3.25
C GLY A 121 -4.17 11.81 2.08
N THR A 122 -3.67 11.33 0.94
CA THR A 122 -4.49 11.01 -0.24
C THR A 122 -4.29 9.56 -0.69
N SER A 123 -5.26 9.03 -1.44
CA SER A 123 -5.13 7.73 -2.10
C SER A 123 -4.56 7.88 -3.51
N ARG A 124 -4.03 6.78 -4.07
CA ARG A 124 -3.70 6.65 -5.50
C ARG A 124 -4.72 5.80 -6.24
N PHE A 125 -5.75 5.30 -5.55
CA PHE A 125 -6.71 4.35 -6.08
C PHE A 125 -8.13 4.94 -6.08
N SER A 126 -8.84 4.72 -7.18
CA SER A 126 -10.26 4.99 -7.25
C SER A 126 -11.00 3.98 -8.12
N LEU A 127 -12.29 3.79 -7.82
CA LEU A 127 -13.23 2.99 -8.58
C LEU A 127 -14.41 3.89 -8.95
N ASP A 128 -14.63 4.10 -10.25
CA ASP A 128 -15.69 4.98 -10.76
C ASP A 128 -15.69 6.40 -10.17
N GLY A 129 -14.48 6.93 -9.91
CA GLY A 129 -14.28 8.25 -9.30
C GLY A 129 -14.44 8.28 -7.77
N GLN A 130 -14.81 7.16 -7.14
CA GLN A 130 -14.81 7.03 -5.69
C GLN A 130 -13.44 6.54 -5.20
N MET A 131 -12.88 7.22 -4.19
CA MET A 131 -11.62 6.83 -3.56
C MET A 131 -11.69 5.42 -2.97
N LEU A 132 -10.62 4.64 -3.13
CA LEU A 132 -10.37 3.41 -2.38
C LEU A 132 -9.31 3.68 -1.31
N HIS A 133 -9.52 3.13 -0.12
CA HIS A 133 -8.52 3.12 0.97
C HIS A 133 -7.37 2.16 0.68
#